data_AF-A0A1A9VU19-F1
#
_entry.id   AF-A0A1A9VU19-F1
#
_cell.length_a   1.000
_cell.length_b   1.000
_cell.length_c   1.000
_cell.angle_alpha   90.00
_cell.angle_beta   90.00
_cell.angle_gamma   90.00
#
_symmetry.space_group_name_H-M   'P 1'
#
loop_
_entity.id
_entity.type
_entity.pdbx_description
1 polymer ?
#
loop_
_entity_poly.entity_id
_entity_poly.type
_entity_poly.pdbx_seq_one_letter_code
_entity_poly.pdbx_strand_id
1 'polypeptide(L)'
;MRTRIEGKTGLPTLRQITDCHYQFSWPTNVICPPHMCIFNENTCEITNEEINVSYNLKKAPFANNGKITISKDKTAFILNLCDSHHKAVTDYSQSLVNLFFTSKGPCGGDGKLVYEREKKCVCVCVCLCLCDMCANGYL
;
A
#
# COMPACT_ATOMS: atom_id res chain seq x y z
N MET A 1 25.32 20.47 8.53
CA MET A 1 24.78 19.54 9.56
C MET A 1 23.90 18.53 8.83
N ARG A 2 24.37 17.28 8.66
CA ARG A 2 23.60 16.21 8.00
C ARG A 2 22.66 15.61 9.04
N THR A 3 21.38 15.91 8.98
CA THR A 3 20.36 15.14 9.73
C THR A 3 19.82 14.05 8.82
N ARG A 4 20.27 12.84 9.12
CA ARG A 4 19.74 11.57 8.63
C ARG A 4 18.28 11.45 9.06
N ILE A 5 17.33 11.50 8.12
CA ILE A 5 15.92 11.16 8.39
C ILE A 5 15.75 9.70 7.98
N GLU A 6 15.93 8.78 8.93
CA GLU A 6 15.52 7.39 8.74
C GLU A 6 14.08 7.22 9.21
N GLY A 7 13.17 7.03 8.23
CA GLY A 7 11.91 6.33 8.44
C GLY A 7 10.63 7.18 8.42
N LYS A 8 9.99 7.19 7.25
CA LYS A 8 8.55 7.41 7.00
C LYS A 8 8.02 8.83 7.32
N THR A 9 7.72 9.58 6.26
CA THR A 9 6.86 10.78 6.19
C THR A 9 7.51 12.12 6.54
N GLY A 10 7.34 13.11 5.66
CA GLY A 10 8.13 14.35 5.63
C GLY A 10 7.96 15.22 6.89
N LEU A 11 8.70 16.32 7.00
CA LEU A 11 8.46 17.28 8.07
C LEU A 11 7.21 18.13 7.73
N PRO A 12 6.27 18.33 8.67
CA PRO A 12 5.16 19.25 8.44
C PRO A 12 5.74 20.63 8.14
N THR A 13 5.25 21.24 7.07
CA THR A 13 5.65 22.57 6.61
C THR A 13 4.52 23.53 6.90
N LEU A 14 4.82 24.62 7.61
CA LEU A 14 3.89 25.72 7.80
C LEU A 14 3.51 26.32 6.45
N ARG A 15 2.21 26.42 6.17
CA ARG A 15 1.69 26.99 4.92
C ARG A 15 1.12 28.37 5.10
N GLN A 16 0.37 28.58 6.18
CA GLN A 16 -0.31 29.84 6.40
C GLN A 16 -0.42 30.14 7.89
N ILE A 17 -0.29 31.42 8.21
CA ILE A 17 -0.66 31.99 9.51
C ILE A 17 -1.69 33.08 9.19
N THR A 18 -2.86 32.99 9.82
CA THR A 18 -3.94 33.98 9.69
C THR A 18 -4.61 34.09 11.04
N ASP A 19 -4.76 35.27 11.62
CA ASP A 19 -5.38 35.58 12.92
C ASP A 19 -5.83 34.36 13.74
N CYS A 20 -4.94 33.88 14.61
CA CYS A 20 -5.14 32.75 15.52
C CYS A 20 -5.25 31.34 14.89
N HIS A 21 -5.00 31.21 13.59
CA HIS A 21 -5.00 29.95 12.84
C HIS A 21 -3.61 29.65 12.26
N TYR A 22 -3.07 28.48 12.58
CA TYR A 22 -1.84 27.96 12.00
C TYR A 22 -2.14 26.75 11.12
N GLN A 23 -1.82 26.84 9.84
CA GLN A 23 -2.02 25.76 8.89
C GLN A 23 -0.69 25.09 8.56
N PHE A 24 -0.60 23.79 8.84
CA PHE A 24 0.54 22.95 8.47
C PHE A 24 0.13 21.97 7.38
N SER A 25 0.99 21.79 6.37
CA SER A 25 0.87 20.68 5.43
C SER A 25 1.91 19.62 5.74
N TRP A 26 1.50 18.36 5.81
CA TRP A 26 2.40 17.25 6.09
C TRP A 26 2.36 16.22 4.95
N PRO A 27 3.35 16.23 4.05
CA PRO A 27 3.46 15.21 3.01
C PRO A 27 3.87 13.87 3.63
N THR A 28 2.94 12.91 3.62
CA THR A 28 2.98 11.70 4.41
C THR A 28 2.24 10.55 3.72
N ASN A 29 2.83 9.35 3.71
CA ASN A 29 2.21 8.13 3.19
C ASN A 29 1.45 7.33 4.26
N VAL A 30 1.56 7.71 5.54
CA VAL A 30 0.96 6.93 6.65
C VAL A 30 -0.55 7.12 6.77
N ILE A 31 -1.09 8.24 6.28
CA ILE A 31 -2.52 8.55 6.31
C ILE A 31 -3.25 8.17 5.02
N CYS A 32 -2.50 7.72 3.99
CA CYS A 32 -3.11 7.41 2.71
C CYS A 32 -4.08 6.23 2.89
N PRO A 33 -5.36 6.38 2.51
CA PRO A 33 -6.34 5.31 2.63
C PRO A 33 -5.93 4.12 1.75
N PRO A 34 -6.18 2.88 2.17
CA PRO A 34 -5.91 1.72 1.32
C PRO A 34 -6.75 1.78 0.04
N HIS A 35 -6.15 1.41 -1.08
CA HIS A 35 -6.80 1.42 -2.38
C HIS A 35 -6.95 0.01 -2.93
N MET A 36 -8.14 -0.34 -3.43
CA MET A 36 -8.37 -1.60 -4.13
C MET A 36 -7.88 -1.48 -5.57
N CYS A 37 -6.90 -2.29 -5.94
CA CYS A 37 -6.40 -2.31 -7.31
C CYS A 37 -7.31 -3.15 -8.21
N ILE A 38 -7.39 -2.77 -9.48
CA ILE A 38 -8.12 -3.50 -10.50
C ILE A 38 -7.22 -4.60 -11.07
N PHE A 39 -7.74 -5.81 -11.15
CA PHE A 39 -7.07 -6.92 -11.81
C PHE A 39 -7.55 -7.05 -13.25
N ASN A 40 -6.60 -7.11 -14.19
CA ASN A 40 -6.85 -7.37 -15.60
C ASN A 40 -6.43 -8.79 -15.95
N GLU A 41 -7.41 -9.66 -16.22
CA GLU A 41 -7.20 -11.07 -16.53
C GLU A 41 -6.45 -11.28 -17.86
N ASN A 42 -6.72 -10.44 -18.86
CA ASN A 42 -6.13 -10.57 -20.19
C ASN A 42 -4.62 -10.29 -20.17
N THR A 43 -4.21 -9.24 -19.46
CA THR A 43 -2.80 -8.84 -19.38
C THR A 43 -2.07 -9.45 -18.17
N CYS A 44 -2.80 -9.99 -17.19
CA CYS A 44 -2.31 -10.43 -15.88
C CYS A 44 -1.59 -9.29 -15.15
N GLU A 45 -2.29 -8.15 -15.06
CA GLU A 45 -1.77 -6.93 -14.47
C GLU A 45 -2.70 -6.43 -13.36
N ILE A 46 -2.10 -5.87 -12.33
CA ILE A 46 -2.80 -5.17 -11.27
C ILE A 46 -2.57 -3.67 -11.48
N THR A 47 -3.65 -2.93 -11.63
CA THR A 47 -3.62 -1.48 -11.85
C THR A 47 -4.11 -0.76 -10.61
N ASN A 48 -3.29 0.15 -10.11
CA ASN A 48 -3.70 1.15 -9.14
C ASN A 48 -4.07 2.42 -9.90
N GLU A 49 -5.37 2.69 -10.00
CA GLU A 49 -5.90 3.84 -10.74
C GLU A 49 -5.61 5.18 -10.05
N GLU A 50 -5.50 5.21 -8.72
CA GLU A 50 -5.23 6.43 -7.93
C GLU A 50 -3.91 7.11 -8.33
N ILE A 51 -2.90 6.30 -8.67
CA ILE A 51 -1.59 6.79 -9.12
C ILE A 51 -1.26 6.45 -10.57
N ASN A 52 -2.21 5.86 -11.30
CA ASN A 52 -2.04 5.41 -12.67
C ASN A 52 -0.79 4.53 -12.89
N VAL A 53 -0.58 3.56 -11.99
CA VAL A 53 0.53 2.60 -12.08
C VAL A 53 -0.03 1.19 -12.23
N SER A 54 0.42 0.49 -13.27
CA SER A 54 0.17 -0.93 -13.45
C SER A 54 1.40 -1.77 -13.10
N TYR A 55 1.15 -2.97 -12.59
CA TYR A 55 2.19 -3.94 -12.25
C TYR A 55 1.87 -5.29 -12.89
N ASN A 56 2.80 -5.80 -13.68
CA ASN A 56 2.64 -7.06 -14.39
C ASN A 56 3.11 -8.23 -13.52
N LEU A 57 2.15 -9.08 -13.13
CA LEU A 57 2.41 -10.22 -12.24
C LEU A 57 3.27 -11.31 -12.91
N LYS A 58 3.30 -11.36 -14.25
CA LYS A 58 4.19 -12.30 -14.97
C LYS A 58 5.66 -11.91 -14.81
N LYS A 59 5.94 -10.62 -14.64
CA LYS A 59 7.27 -10.04 -14.47
C LYS A 59 7.64 -9.83 -12.99
N ALA A 60 6.79 -10.28 -12.07
CA ALA A 60 7.06 -10.12 -10.65
C ALA A 60 8.30 -10.95 -10.24
N PRO A 61 9.24 -10.40 -9.46
CA PRO A 61 10.50 -11.09 -9.14
C PRO A 61 10.28 -12.34 -8.27
N PHE A 62 9.14 -12.42 -7.58
CA PHE A 62 8.74 -13.56 -6.75
C PHE A 62 7.88 -14.59 -7.52
N ALA A 63 7.57 -14.35 -8.79
CA ALA A 63 6.75 -15.25 -9.61
C ALA A 63 7.51 -15.69 -10.86
N ASN A 64 7.30 -16.93 -11.29
CA ASN A 64 7.81 -17.43 -12.55
C ASN A 64 6.68 -17.39 -13.59
N ASN A 65 6.67 -16.35 -14.43
CA ASN A 65 5.63 -16.11 -15.44
C ASN A 65 4.21 -16.13 -14.83
N GLY A 66 4.05 -15.53 -13.66
CA GLY A 66 2.77 -15.42 -12.95
C GLY A 66 2.43 -16.63 -12.07
N LYS A 67 3.34 -17.60 -11.94
CA LYS A 67 3.16 -18.78 -11.09
C LYS A 67 4.09 -18.75 -9.89
N ILE A 68 3.55 -19.05 -8.72
CA ILE A 68 4.30 -19.17 -7.47
C ILE A 68 4.22 -20.62 -7.00
N THR A 69 5.36 -21.21 -6.66
CA THR A 69 5.41 -22.55 -6.05
C THR A 69 5.48 -22.40 -4.54
N ILE A 70 4.48 -22.91 -3.84
CA ILE A 70 4.43 -22.90 -2.38
C ILE A 70 4.64 -24.34 -1.90
N SER A 71 5.70 -24.56 -1.13
CA SER A 71 6.09 -25.86 -0.62
C SER A 71 5.83 -25.94 0.88
N LYS A 72 5.00 -26.90 1.31
CA LYS A 72 4.75 -27.21 2.72
C LYS A 72 4.73 -28.71 2.96
N ASP A 73 5.51 -29.18 3.93
CA ASP A 73 5.49 -30.54 4.48
C ASP A 73 5.38 -31.65 3.41
N LYS A 74 6.26 -31.60 2.39
CA LYS A 74 6.40 -32.54 1.25
C LYS A 74 5.38 -32.39 0.12
N THR A 75 4.44 -31.45 0.22
CA THR A 75 3.54 -31.08 -0.89
C THR A 75 3.93 -29.73 -1.45
N ALA A 76 4.13 -29.65 -2.75
CA ALA A 76 4.29 -28.40 -3.47
C ALA A 76 3.02 -28.14 -4.28
N PHE A 77 2.44 -26.96 -4.13
CA PHE A 77 1.34 -26.53 -4.99
C PHE A 77 1.71 -25.27 -5.74
N ILE A 78 1.20 -25.16 -6.96
CA ILE A 78 1.44 -24.03 -7.84
C ILE A 78 0.23 -23.12 -7.74
N LEU A 79 0.44 -21.89 -7.27
CA LEU A 79 -0.53 -20.82 -7.32
C LEU A 79 -0.32 -20.04 -8.62
N ASN A 80 -1.36 -19.96 -9.45
CA ASN A 80 -1.35 -19.14 -10.65
C ASN A 80 -2.00 -17.79 -10.36
N LEU A 81 -1.21 -16.73 -10.38
CA LEU A 81 -1.65 -15.35 -10.15
C LEU A 81 -2.46 -14.77 -11.32
N CYS A 82 -2.41 -15.41 -12.49
CA CYS A 82 -3.15 -14.99 -13.67
C CYS A 82 -4.52 -15.65 -13.80
N ASP A 83 -4.86 -16.59 -12.91
CA ASP A 83 -6.19 -17.19 -12.86
C ASP A 83 -7.19 -16.25 -12.15
N SER A 84 -8.48 -16.58 -12.24
CA SER A 84 -9.60 -15.67 -11.95
C SER A 84 -9.66 -15.15 -10.50
N HIS A 85 -10.19 -13.93 -10.34
CA HIS A 85 -10.63 -13.29 -9.09
C HIS A 85 -9.59 -13.07 -7.97
N HIS A 86 -8.41 -12.55 -8.31
CA HIS A 86 -7.52 -11.98 -7.29
C HIS A 86 -7.98 -10.60 -6.83
N LYS A 87 -7.96 -10.37 -5.51
CA LYS A 87 -8.18 -9.03 -4.93
C LYS A 87 -6.84 -8.47 -4.50
N ALA A 88 -6.50 -7.28 -4.95
CA ALA A 88 -5.26 -6.61 -4.56
C ALA A 88 -5.58 -5.30 -3.83
N VAL A 89 -4.97 -5.08 -2.66
CA VAL A 89 -5.21 -3.90 -1.83
C VAL A 89 -3.88 -3.31 -1.41
N THR A 90 -3.71 -2.01 -1.61
CA THR A 90 -2.51 -1.28 -1.15
C THR A 90 -2.59 -0.98 0.33
N ASP A 91 -1.46 -1.12 1.01
CA ASP A 91 -1.23 -0.55 2.33
C ASP A 91 -0.10 0.47 2.21
N TYR A 92 -0.49 1.73 2.02
CA TYR A 92 0.47 2.81 1.82
C TYR A 92 1.28 3.10 3.08
N SER A 93 0.72 2.89 4.27
CA SER A 93 1.40 3.13 5.55
C SER A 93 2.60 2.19 5.75
N GLN A 94 2.47 0.97 5.25
CA GLN A 94 3.50 -0.06 5.31
C GLN A 94 4.30 -0.19 4.01
N SER A 95 3.93 0.54 2.95
CA SER A 95 4.49 0.35 1.61
C SER A 95 4.31 -1.08 1.09
N LEU A 96 3.15 -1.68 1.36
CA LEU A 96 2.85 -3.05 0.97
C LEU A 96 1.71 -3.08 -0.04
N VAL A 97 1.64 -4.18 -0.78
CA VAL A 97 0.47 -4.58 -1.53
C VAL A 97 0.09 -5.98 -1.07
N ASN A 98 -1.17 -6.11 -0.68
CA ASN A 98 -1.77 -7.34 -0.21
C ASN A 98 -2.57 -7.96 -1.36
N LEU A 99 -2.13 -9.12 -1.82
CA LEU A 99 -2.81 -9.91 -2.84
C LEU A 99 -3.55 -11.07 -2.18
N PHE A 100 -4.87 -11.04 -2.26
CA PHE A 100 -5.76 -12.07 -1.74
C PHE A 100 -6.18 -13.01 -2.87
N PHE A 101 -6.17 -14.30 -2.58
CA PHE A 101 -6.47 -15.37 -3.52
C PHE A 101 -7.18 -16.52 -2.81
N THR A 102 -8.00 -17.27 -3.52
CA THR A 102 -8.61 -18.49 -2.98
C THR A 102 -7.92 -19.70 -3.60
N SER A 103 -7.38 -20.59 -2.77
CA SER A 103 -6.66 -21.78 -3.25
C SER A 103 -7.41 -23.06 -2.90
N LYS A 104 -7.49 -23.98 -3.88
CA LYS A 104 -7.94 -25.37 -3.68
C LYS A 104 -6.81 -26.30 -3.19
N GLY A 105 -5.74 -25.73 -2.65
CA GLY A 105 -4.61 -26.49 -2.11
C GLY A 105 -5.00 -27.35 -0.90
N PRO A 106 -4.03 -28.10 -0.32
CA PRO A 106 -4.28 -28.98 0.84
C PRO A 106 -4.78 -28.23 2.08
N CYS A 107 -4.58 -26.91 2.13
CA CYS A 107 -5.10 -26.03 3.18
C CYS A 107 -6.38 -25.29 2.73
N GLY A 108 -7.18 -25.88 1.82
CA GLY A 108 -8.32 -25.27 1.11
C GLY A 108 -8.93 -24.06 1.82
N GLY A 109 -8.74 -22.87 1.25
CA GLY A 109 -9.09 -21.62 1.90
C GLY A 109 -8.55 -20.37 1.20
N ASP A 110 -8.86 -19.21 1.78
CA ASP A 110 -8.37 -17.91 1.35
C ASP A 110 -6.92 -17.70 1.84
N GLY A 111 -6.08 -17.22 0.93
CA GLY A 111 -4.69 -16.90 1.17
C GLY A 111 -4.40 -15.42 0.91
N LYS A 112 -3.32 -14.94 1.51
CA LYS A 112 -2.83 -13.57 1.37
C LYS A 112 -1.33 -13.60 1.10
N LEU A 113 -0.90 -13.02 -0.02
CA LEU A 113 0.48 -12.69 -0.31
C LEU A 113 0.71 -11.23 -0.01
N VAL A 114 1.84 -10.93 0.63
CA VAL A 114 2.24 -9.57 0.97
C VAL A 114 3.56 -9.31 0.27
N TYR A 115 3.62 -8.26 -0.54
CA TYR A 115 4.87 -7.83 -1.15
C TYR A 115 5.11 -6.35 -0.92
N GLU A 116 6.39 -5.99 -0.79
CA GLU A 116 6.82 -4.61 -0.59
C GLU A 116 6.94 -3.88 -1.93
N ARG A 117 6.40 -2.67 -1.99
CA ARG A 117 6.46 -1.80 -3.17
C ARG A 117 7.50 -0.71 -2.98
N GLU A 118 8.08 -0.26 -4.10
CA GLU A 118 8.79 1.02 -4.11
C GLU A 118 7.82 2.16 -3.79
N LYS A 119 8.19 2.99 -2.81
CA LYS A 119 7.37 4.09 -2.29
C LYS A 119 7.09 5.12 -3.38
N LYS A 120 5.84 5.20 -3.86
CA LYS A 120 5.42 6.18 -4.88
C LYS A 120 4.22 7.05 -4.48
N CYS A 121 3.60 6.81 -3.33
CA CYS A 121 2.42 7.56 -2.89
C CYS A 121 2.76 8.48 -1.72
N VAL A 122 2.32 9.73 -1.82
CA VAL A 122 2.43 10.75 -0.79
C VAL A 122 1.08 11.44 -0.69
N CYS A 123 0.42 11.32 0.45
CA CYS A 123 -0.77 12.11 0.78
C CYS A 123 -0.34 13.37 1.53
N VAL A 124 -1.18 14.39 1.56
CA VAL A 124 -0.89 15.62 2.30
C VAL A 124 -1.92 15.78 3.40
N CYS A 125 -1.48 15.68 4.66
CA CYS A 125 -2.31 16.07 5.79
C CYS A 125 -2.34 17.60 5.89
N VAL A 126 -3.50 18.19 6.15
CA VAL A 126 -3.62 19.60 6.49
C VAL A 126 -4.10 19.71 7.93
N CYS A 127 -3.23 20.17 8.81
CA CYS A 127 -3.58 20.42 10.21
C CYS A 127 -3.84 21.91 10.41
N LEU A 128 -4.93 22.24 11.11
CA LEU A 128 -5.30 23.61 11.48
C LEU A 128 -5.29 23.71 13.01
N CYS A 129 -4.43 24.56 13.57
CA CYS A 129 -4.43 24.86 15.00
C CYS A 129 -5.13 26.20 15.25
N LEU A 130 -6.09 26.22 16.18
CA LEU A 130 -6.78 27.42 16.66
C LEU A 130 -6.22 27.84 18.03
N CYS A 131 -6.08 29.14 18.28
CA CYS A 131 -5.57 29.65 19.57
C CYS A 131 -6.36 29.22 20.81
N ASP A 132 -7.62 28.79 20.67
CA ASP A 132 -8.47 28.43 21.82
C ASP A 132 -8.34 26.97 22.30
N MET A 133 -7.59 26.09 21.62
CA MET A 133 -7.45 24.69 22.04
C MET A 133 -6.04 24.12 21.83
N CYS A 134 -5.13 24.44 22.74
CA CYS A 134 -4.10 23.47 23.15
C CYS A 134 -4.66 22.61 24.30
N ALA A 135 -5.62 21.74 24.00
CA ALA A 135 -6.08 20.72 24.93
C ALA A 135 -5.87 19.34 24.30
N ASN A 136 -5.00 18.54 24.90
CA ASN A 136 -4.88 17.11 24.63
C ASN A 136 -6.26 16.46 24.78
N GLY A 137 -6.87 16.02 23.68
CA GLY A 137 -8.14 15.31 23.70
C GLY A 137 -8.11 14.12 22.74
N TYR A 138 -7.97 12.93 23.31
CA TYR A 138 -8.35 11.67 22.67
C TYR A 138 -9.87 11.67 22.45
N LEU A 139 -10.31 11.47 21.19
CA LEU A 139 -11.51 10.70 20.83
C LEU A 139 -11.25 10.02 19.49
#